data_AF-A0A8T5MMM8-F1
#
_entry.id   AF-A0A8T5MMM8-F1
#
_cell.length_a   1.000
_cell.length_b   1.000
_cell.length_c   1.000
_cell.angle_alpha   90.00
_cell.angle_beta   90.00
_cell.angle_gamma   90.00
#
_symmetry.space_group_name_H-M   'P 1'
#
loop_
_entity.id
_entity.type
_entity.pdbx_description
1 polymer ?
#
loop_
_entity_poly.entity_id
_entity_poly.type
_entity_poly.pdbx_seq_one_letter_code
_entity_poly.pdbx_strand_id
1 'polypeptide(L)'
;MRRIKFKKGKQRDFLTEVLKKLDCPSLRALNQFGLGVPYSTLKNYFNESRTLPESLFNDLYYLSKIDVNKNYFEFINEHWGQVKGGQRKGLKT
;
A
#
# COMPACT_ATOMS: atom_id res chain seq x y z
N MET A 1 3.00 -7.92 12.00
CA MET A 1 3.62 -7.40 10.75
C MET A 1 3.37 -5.89 10.62
N ARG A 2 4.37 -5.03 10.33
CA ARG A 2 4.12 -3.57 10.27
C ARG A 2 3.32 -3.18 9.02
N ARG A 3 2.79 -1.96 9.03
CA ARG A 3 2.06 -1.35 7.92
C ARG A 3 2.68 -0.02 7.55
N ILE A 4 2.42 0.42 6.32
CA ILE A 4 2.87 1.70 5.79
C ILE A 4 1.68 2.67 5.77
N LYS A 5 1.83 3.81 6.45
CA LYS A 5 0.88 4.91 6.40
C LYS A 5 1.46 6.04 5.57
N PHE A 6 0.89 6.24 4.38
CA PHE A 6 1.23 7.35 3.53
C PHE A 6 0.51 8.63 3.96
N LYS A 7 1.12 9.78 3.63
CA LYS A 7 0.41 11.06 3.57
C LYS A 7 -0.74 10.99 2.56
N LYS A 8 -1.78 11.79 2.76
CA LYS A 8 -2.97 11.83 1.89
C LYS A 8 -2.55 12.06 0.43
N GLY A 9 -3.04 11.21 -0.48
CA GLY A 9 -2.70 11.24 -1.92
C GLY A 9 -1.44 10.45 -2.29
N LYS A 10 -0.48 10.30 -1.36
CA LYS A 10 0.84 9.71 -1.66
C LYS A 10 0.80 8.20 -1.83
N GLN A 11 -0.18 7.51 -1.28
CA GLN A 11 -0.34 6.08 -1.50
C GLN A 11 -0.81 5.80 -2.94
N ARG A 12 -1.77 6.60 -3.42
CA ARG A 12 -2.24 6.51 -4.79
C ARG A 12 -1.16 6.94 -5.78
N ASP A 13 -0.41 8.01 -5.48
CA ASP A 13 0.72 8.45 -6.29
C ASP A 13 1.76 7.32 -6.41
N PHE A 14 2.13 6.69 -5.28
CA PHE A 14 3.04 5.55 -5.25
C PHE A 14 2.56 4.41 -6.16
N LEU A 15 1.31 3.96 -5.99
CA LEU A 15 0.76 2.88 -6.81
C LEU A 15 0.66 3.25 -8.29
N THR A 16 0.40 4.52 -8.60
CA THR A 16 0.35 5.02 -9.99
C THR A 16 1.74 4.98 -10.63
N GLU A 17 2.77 5.39 -9.89
CA GLU A 17 4.15 5.29 -10.37
C GLU A 17 4.60 3.82 -10.52
N VAL A 18 4.16 2.93 -9.62
CA VAL A 18 4.42 1.49 -9.75
C VAL A 18 3.85 0.95 -11.06
N LEU A 19 2.60 1.30 -11.37
CA LEU A 19 1.96 0.88 -12.62
C LEU A 19 2.73 1.38 -13.85
N LYS A 20 3.17 2.65 -13.85
CA LYS A 20 3.96 3.23 -14.95
C LYS A 20 5.32 2.53 -15.10
N LYS A 21 6.03 2.28 -13.99
CA LYS A 21 7.35 1.65 -14.01
C LYS A 21 7.33 0.19 -14.46
N LEU A 22 6.25 -0.52 -14.12
CA LEU A 22 6.06 -1.92 -14.49
C LEU A 22 5.28 -2.09 -15.80
N ASP A 23 5.02 -1.01 -16.54
CA ASP A 23 4.21 -0.98 -17.76
C ASP A 23 2.88 -1.75 -17.64
N CYS A 24 2.22 -1.58 -16.50
CA CYS A 24 0.99 -2.28 -16.17
C CYS A 24 -0.23 -1.44 -16.55
N PRO A 25 -1.14 -1.95 -17.40
CA PRO A 25 -2.31 -1.18 -17.85
C PRO A 25 -3.36 -0.98 -16.75
N SER A 26 -3.31 -1.76 -15.66
CA SER A 26 -4.24 -1.65 -14.54
C SER A 26 -3.70 -2.27 -13.25
N LEU A 27 -4.32 -1.96 -12.11
CA LEU A 27 -4.02 -2.61 -10.83
C LEU A 27 -4.14 -4.14 -10.88
N ARG A 28 -5.07 -4.68 -11.68
CA ARG A 28 -5.23 -6.14 -11.81
C ARG A 28 -3.99 -6.78 -12.43
N ALA A 29 -3.31 -6.09 -13.34
CA ALA A 29 -2.10 -6.59 -14.00
C ALA A 29 -0.96 -6.81 -13.01
N LEU A 30 -0.92 -6.10 -11.86
CA LEU A 30 0.10 -6.31 -10.83
C LEU A 30 0.13 -7.75 -10.28
N ASN A 31 -0.97 -8.49 -10.38
CA ASN A 31 -1.01 -9.89 -9.93
C ASN A 31 -0.19 -10.84 -10.82
N GLN A 32 0.20 -10.43 -12.04
CA GLN A 32 1.12 -11.22 -12.88
C GLN A 32 2.49 -11.42 -12.21
N PHE A 33 2.88 -10.54 -11.28
CA PHE A 33 4.11 -10.64 -10.51
C PHE A 33 4.00 -11.53 -9.27
N GLY A 34 2.89 -12.26 -9.10
CA GLY A 34 2.74 -13.21 -7.99
C GLY A 34 2.44 -12.58 -6.62
N LEU A 35 1.95 -11.33 -6.58
CA LEU A 35 1.66 -10.62 -5.32
C LEU A 35 0.57 -11.27 -4.45
N GLY A 36 -0.29 -12.11 -5.03
CA GLY A 36 -1.36 -12.81 -4.31
C GLY A 36 -2.44 -11.90 -3.72
N VAL A 37 -2.55 -10.64 -4.18
CA VAL A 37 -3.51 -9.66 -3.64
C VAL A 37 -4.76 -9.58 -4.52
N PRO A 38 -5.97 -9.83 -3.99
CA PRO A 38 -7.19 -9.66 -4.76
C PRO A 38 -7.36 -8.24 -5.31
N TYR A 39 -7.92 -8.11 -6.52
CA TYR A 39 -8.14 -6.80 -7.16
C TYR A 39 -8.96 -5.83 -6.30
N SER A 40 -9.99 -6.32 -5.59
CA SER A 40 -10.78 -5.50 -4.67
C SER A 40 -9.93 -4.89 -3.55
N THR A 41 -8.93 -5.62 -3.07
CA THR A 41 -7.98 -5.16 -2.05
C THR A 41 -6.99 -4.15 -2.64
N LEU A 42 -6.46 -4.40 -3.84
CA LEU A 42 -5.63 -3.42 -4.56
C LEU A 42 -6.38 -2.11 -4.81
N LYS A 43 -7.65 -2.18 -5.19
CA LYS A 43 -8.52 -1.00 -5.36
C LYS A 43 -8.70 -0.23 -4.05
N ASN A 44 -8.83 -0.92 -2.92
CA ASN A 44 -8.89 -0.26 -1.60
C ASN A 44 -7.59 0.47 -1.25
N TYR A 45 -6.43 -0.12 -1.57
CA TYR A 45 -5.14 0.56 -1.42
C TYR A 45 -5.03 1.77 -2.35
N PHE A 46 -5.46 1.64 -3.60
CA PHE A 46 -5.45 2.75 -4.56
C PHE A 46 -6.35 3.92 -4.15
N ASN A 47 -7.54 3.60 -3.62
CA ASN A 47 -8.46 4.60 -3.05
C ASN A 47 -8.04 5.10 -1.67
N GLU A 48 -6.90 4.62 -1.16
CA GLU A 48 -6.37 4.92 0.16
C GLU A 48 -7.34 4.65 1.31
N SER A 49 -8.32 3.75 1.13
CA SER A 49 -9.27 3.38 2.18
C SER A 49 -8.62 2.46 3.23
N ARG A 50 -7.52 1.79 2.84
CA ARG A 50 -6.71 0.91 3.67
C ARG A 50 -5.23 1.26 3.52
N THR A 51 -4.45 1.08 4.59
CA THR A 51 -2.97 1.16 4.52
C THR A 51 -2.39 -0.08 3.83
N LEU A 52 -1.17 0.02 3.29
CA LEU A 52 -0.47 -1.14 2.74
C LEU A 52 0.21 -1.95 3.86
N PRO A 53 0.19 -3.29 3.78
CA PRO A 53 1.15 -4.12 4.51
C PRO A 53 2.59 -3.77 4.12
N GLU A 54 3.52 -3.81 5.06
CA GLU A 54 4.94 -3.56 4.79
C GLU A 54 5.52 -4.52 3.74
N SER A 55 5.14 -5.81 3.79
CA SER A 55 5.60 -6.81 2.81
C SER A 55 5.22 -6.40 1.37
N LEU A 56 3.94 -6.13 1.14
CA LEU A 56 3.46 -5.71 -0.18
C LEU A 56 4.13 -4.40 -0.64
N PHE A 57 4.35 -3.45 0.26
CA PHE A 57 5.06 -2.23 -0.08
C PHE A 57 6.49 -2.53 -0.52
N ASN A 58 7.22 -3.37 0.20
CA ASN A 58 8.59 -3.76 -0.14
C ASN A 58 8.64 -4.52 -1.48
N ASP A 59 7.70 -5.42 -1.74
CA ASP A 59 7.60 -6.14 -3.01
C ASP A 59 7.40 -5.17 -4.18
N LEU A 60 6.44 -4.25 -4.05
CA LEU A 60 6.17 -3.24 -5.09
C LEU A 60 7.35 -2.28 -5.26
N TYR A 61 7.98 -1.87 -4.17
CA TYR A 61 9.17 -1.01 -4.18
C TYR A 61 10.33 -1.68 -4.90
N TYR A 62 10.61 -2.95 -4.56
CA TYR A 62 11.67 -3.75 -5.17
C TYR A 62 11.43 -3.98 -6.67
N LEU A 63 10.20 -4.38 -7.05
CA LEU A 63 9.84 -4.62 -8.44
C LEU A 63 9.93 -3.35 -9.29
N SER A 64 9.38 -2.24 -8.80
CA SER A 64 9.27 -1.00 -9.56
C SER A 64 10.53 -0.13 -9.56
N LYS A 65 11.45 -0.37 -8.62
CA LYS A 65 12.67 0.44 -8.40
C LYS A 65 12.39 1.94 -8.31
N ILE A 66 11.26 2.31 -7.70
CA ILE A 66 10.87 3.70 -7.52
C ILE A 66 11.66 4.30 -6.36
N ASP A 67 12.18 5.50 -6.55
CA ASP A 67 12.71 6.27 -5.42
C ASP A 67 11.55 6.96 -4.68
N VAL A 68 11.16 6.41 -3.52
CA VAL A 68 10.09 6.96 -2.71
C VAL A 68 10.70 7.88 -1.65
N ASN A 69 10.31 9.15 -1.67
CA ASN A 69 10.72 10.10 -0.65
C ASN A 69 10.25 9.61 0.73
N LYS A 70 11.20 9.39 1.66
CA LYS A 70 10.94 8.91 3.02
C LYS A 70 9.99 9.82 3.81
N ASN A 71 9.84 11.08 3.41
CA ASN A 71 8.88 12.01 4.03
C ASN A 71 7.42 11.77 3.60
N TYR A 72 7.14 10.81 2.73
CA TYR A 72 5.78 10.53 2.23
C TYR A 72 5.04 9.46 3.02
N PHE A 73 5.75 8.68 3.84
CA PHE A 73 5.14 7.59 4.60
C PHE A 73 5.83 7.37 5.95
N GLU A 74 5.12 6.71 6.85
CA GLU A 74 5.63 6.25 8.14
C GLU A 74 5.26 4.77 8.36
N PHE A 75 6.08 4.06 9.14
CA PHE A 75 5.76 2.71 9.57
C PHE A 75 4.87 2.75 10.80
N ILE A 76 3.79 1.97 10.80
CA ILE A 76 2.85 1.85 11.92
C ILE A 76 2.65 0.37 12.29
N ASN A 77 2.21 0.12 13.52
CA ASN A 77 1.91 -1.24 14.00
C ASN A 77 0.72 -1.86 13.26
N GLU A 78 0.72 -3.19 13.15
CA GLU A 78 -0.21 -4.00 12.34
C GLU A 78 -1.70 -3.67 12.52
N HIS A 79 -2.10 -3.46 13.78
CA HIS A 79 -3.49 -3.28 14.14
C HIS A 79 -3.96 -1.82 13.99
N TRP A 80 -3.03 -0.91 13.72
CA TRP A 80 -3.33 0.50 13.53
C TRP A 80 -3.50 0.81 12.05
N GLY A 81 -4.57 1.53 11.71
CA GLY A 81 -4.74 2.08 10.35
C GLY A 81 -5.04 1.07 9.25
N GLN A 82 -5.39 -0.19 9.55
CA GLN A 82 -5.84 -1.16 8.54
C GLN A 82 -7.00 -0.61 7.69
N VAL A 83 -7.88 0.18 8.31
CA VAL A 83 -8.86 1.04 7.66
C VAL A 83 -8.59 2.47 8.11
N LYS A 84 -8.58 3.47 7.20
CA LYS A 84 -8.43 4.87 7.62
C LYS A 84 -9.57 5.24 8.58
N GLY A 85 -9.24 5.71 9.78
CA GLY A 85 -10.20 6.00 10.85
C GLY A 85 -10.67 4.78 11.65
N GLY A 86 -10.29 3.56 11.25
CA GLY A 86 -10.55 2.33 11.99
C GLY A 86 -9.58 2.17 13.14
N GLN A 87 -9.74 2.98 14.19
CA GLN A 87 -9.16 2.64 15.49
C GLN A 87 -9.94 1.42 15.99
N ARG A 88 -9.28 0.29 16.24
CA ARG A 88 -9.94 -0.80 16.97
C ARG A 88 -10.24 -0.28 18.38
N LYS A 89 -11.51 0.04 18.67
CA LYS A 89 -12.04 0.09 20.04
C LYS A 89 -11.85 -1.31 20.64
N GLY A 90 -10.70 -1.63 21.22
CA GLY A 90 -10.49 -2.99 21.74
C GLY A 90 -9.08 -3.43 22.11
N LEU A 91 -8.13 -2.51 22.32
CA LEU A 91 -6.94 -2.83 23.13
C LEU A 91 -7.05 -1.98 24.40
N LYS A 92 -7.86 -2.46 25.35
CA LYS A 92 -7.68 -2.10 26.76
C LYS A 92 -6.45 -2.88 27.22
N THR A 93 -5.36 -2.17 27.45
CA THR A 93 -4.28 -2.65 28.33
C THR A 93 -4.80 -2.73 29.76
#